data_AF-A0A2X2K2K0-F1
#
_entry.id   AF-A0A2X2K2K0-F1
#
_cell.length_a   1.000
_cell.length_b   1.000
_cell.length_c   1.000
_cell.angle_alpha   90.00
_cell.angle_beta   90.00
_cell.angle_gamma   90.00
#
_symmetry.space_group_name_H-M   'P 1'
#
loop_
_entity.id
_entity.type
_entity.pdbx_description
1 polymer ?
#
loop_
_entity_poly.entity_id
_entity_poly.type
_entity_poly.pdbx_seq_one_letter_code
_entity_poly.pdbx_strand_id
1 'polypeptide(L)'
;MDGNGRWAKKRKMPRIKGHYEGMQTIKKITRVASDIGVKYLTLYAFSTENWSRPESEVNYIMNLPVNFLKTFLPELIEKNVKVETIGFTDKLPKINDRSNK
;
A
#
# COMPACT_ATOMS: atom_id res chain seq x y z
N MET A 1 0.47 4.18 -7.73
CA MET A 1 1.87 4.66 -7.74
C MET A 1 2.67 3.77 -8.66
N ASP A 2 3.24 4.34 -9.72
CA ASP A 2 3.90 3.58 -10.79
C ASP A 2 5.43 3.49 -10.56
N GLY A 3 6.09 2.55 -11.22
CA GLY A 3 7.54 2.43 -11.25
C GLY A 3 8.12 1.34 -10.36
N ASN A 4 7.37 0.80 -9.39
CA ASN A 4 7.83 -0.20 -8.43
C ASN A 4 8.52 -1.41 -9.10
N GLY A 5 7.87 -2.01 -10.11
CA GLY A 5 8.44 -3.15 -10.84
C GLY A 5 9.70 -2.79 -11.65
N ARG A 6 9.74 -1.60 -12.25
CA ARG A 6 10.91 -1.09 -12.99
C ARG A 6 12.09 -0.80 -12.05
N TRP A 7 11.80 -0.23 -10.87
CA TRP A 7 12.78 0.06 -9.83
C TRP A 7 13.46 -1.23 -9.32
N ALA A 8 12.68 -2.29 -9.11
CA ALA A 8 13.19 -3.60 -8.69
C ALA A 8 14.02 -4.27 -9.79
N LYS A 9 13.54 -4.24 -11.04
CA LYS A 9 14.25 -4.80 -12.20
C LYS A 9 15.62 -4.16 -12.41
N LYS A 10 15.72 -2.83 -12.28
CA LYS A 10 17.01 -2.10 -12.36
C LYS A 10 18.04 -2.56 -11.31
N ARG A 11 17.59 -3.18 -10.22
CA ARG A 11 18.41 -3.67 -9.11
C ARG A 11 18.54 -5.20 -9.09
N LYS A 12 18.11 -5.89 -10.15
CA LYS A 12 18.06 -7.36 -10.21
C LYS A 12 17.28 -7.99 -9.03
N MET A 13 16.25 -7.29 -8.54
CA MET A 13 15.41 -7.74 -7.44
C MET A 13 14.02 -8.20 -7.92
N PRO A 14 13.34 -9.10 -7.18
CA PRO A 14 11.95 -9.45 -7.44
C PRO A 14 11.02 -8.23 -7.40
N ARG A 15 9.98 -8.20 -8.24
CA ARG A 15 9.00 -7.10 -8.33
C ARG A 15 8.37 -6.75 -6.97
N ILE A 16 8.12 -7.77 -6.15
CA ILE A 16 7.58 -7.63 -4.79
C ILE A 16 8.42 -6.69 -3.91
N LYS A 17 9.75 -6.67 -4.08
CA LYS A 17 10.64 -5.79 -3.32
C LYS A 17 10.41 -4.32 -3.71
N GLY A 18 10.13 -4.06 -4.98
CA GLY A 18 9.75 -2.72 -5.43
C GLY A 18 8.41 -2.26 -4.83
N HIS A 19 7.44 -3.15 -4.68
CA HIS A 19 6.16 -2.82 -4.03
C HIS A 19 6.34 -2.55 -2.53
N TYR A 20 7.22 -3.30 -1.85
CA TYR A 20 7.59 -3.03 -0.46
C TYR A 20 8.22 -1.63 -0.29
N GLU A 21 9.17 -1.24 -1.16
CA GLU A 21 9.77 0.10 -1.11
C GLU A 21 8.75 1.20 -1.48
N GLY A 22 7.82 0.90 -2.39
CA GLY A 22 6.69 1.77 -2.69
C GLY A 22 5.84 2.06 -1.46
N MET A 23 5.58 1.05 -0.63
CA MET A 23 4.86 1.21 0.64
C MET A 23 5.64 2.09 1.63
N GLN A 24 6.96 1.94 1.75
CA GLN A 24 7.78 2.83 2.59
C GLN A 24 7.74 4.28 2.09
N THR A 25 7.65 4.45 0.77
CA THR A 25 7.53 5.77 0.15
C THR A 25 6.20 6.44 0.50
N ILE A 26 5.10 5.69 0.60
CA ILE A 26 3.81 6.22 1.08
C ILE A 26 3.98 6.88 2.45
N LYS A 27 4.63 6.21 3.41
CA LYS A 27 4.84 6.77 4.77
C LYS A 27 5.49 8.15 4.71
N LYS A 28 6.55 8.28 3.91
CA LYS A 28 7.29 9.53 3.73
C LYS A 28 6.40 10.63 3.15
N ILE A 29 5.64 10.32 2.09
CA ILE A 29 4.77 11.29 1.43
C ILE A 29 3.60 11.68 2.33
N THR A 30 2.98 10.75 3.05
CA THR A 30 1.91 11.03 4.00
C THR A 30 2.36 11.96 5.12
N ARG A 31 3.56 11.76 5.68
CA ARG A 31 4.15 12.65 6.70
C ARG A 31 4.27 14.08 6.17
N VAL A 32 4.94 14.25 5.03
CA VAL A 32 5.16 15.58 4.44
C VAL A 32 3.84 16.24 4.07
N ALA A 33 2.89 15.49 3.47
CA ALA A 33 1.58 16.01 3.12
C ALA A 33 0.82 16.51 4.35
N SER A 34 0.87 15.76 5.45
CA SER A 34 0.28 16.18 6.73
C SER A 34 0.96 17.43 7.29
N ASP A 35 2.29 17.46 7.30
CA ASP A 35 3.09 18.54 7.90
C ASP A 35 2.90 19.87 7.15
N ILE A 36 2.66 19.84 5.83
CA ILE A 36 2.41 21.04 5.01
C ILE A 36 0.91 21.39 4.89
N GLY A 37 0.02 20.67 5.57
CA GLY A 37 -1.41 20.98 5.63
C GLY A 37 -2.24 20.54 4.41
N VAL A 38 -1.78 19.56 3.63
CA VAL A 38 -2.61 18.94 2.58
C VAL A 38 -3.79 18.24 3.23
N LYS A 39 -5.01 18.63 2.84
CA LYS A 39 -6.25 18.08 3.43
C LYS A 39 -6.61 16.68 2.92
N TYR A 40 -6.29 16.38 1.66
CA TYR A 40 -6.65 15.12 1.02
C TYR A 40 -5.50 14.58 0.18
N LEU A 41 -5.15 13.32 0.41
CA LEU A 41 -4.14 12.59 -0.35
C LEU A 41 -4.74 11.27 -0.87
N THR A 42 -5.04 11.20 -2.16
CA THR A 42 -5.55 9.98 -2.80
C THR A 42 -4.40 9.21 -3.43
N LEU A 43 -4.18 7.98 -2.99
CA LEU A 43 -3.12 7.12 -3.49
C LEU A 43 -3.71 5.97 -4.29
N TYR A 44 -3.35 5.90 -5.58
CA TYR A 44 -3.82 4.81 -6.42
C TYR A 44 -3.02 3.54 -6.17
N ALA A 45 -3.52 2.67 -5.29
CA ALA A 45 -2.84 1.46 -4.84
C ALA A 45 -3.06 0.26 -5.77
N PHE A 46 -4.27 0.08 -6.29
CA PHE A 46 -4.66 -1.05 -7.15
C PHE A 46 -5.78 -0.63 -8.11
N SER A 47 -5.65 -0.95 -9.40
CA SER A 47 -6.69 -0.69 -10.43
C SER A 47 -7.55 -1.90 -10.72
N THR A 48 -8.71 -1.69 -11.35
CA THR A 48 -9.56 -2.77 -11.89
C THR A 48 -8.84 -3.62 -12.93
N GLU A 49 -7.90 -3.06 -13.68
CA GLU A 49 -7.13 -3.77 -14.70
C GLU A 49 -5.99 -4.58 -14.06
N ASN A 50 -5.60 -4.28 -12.83
CA ASN A 50 -4.53 -5.02 -12.13
C ASN A 50 -4.94 -6.45 -11.77
N TRP A 51 -6.24 -6.78 -11.83
CA TRP A 51 -6.72 -8.16 -11.74
C TRP A 51 -6.22 -9.07 -12.87
N SER A 52 -5.77 -8.51 -13.99
CA SER A 52 -5.15 -9.27 -15.10
C SER A 52 -3.71 -9.73 -14.82
N ARG A 53 -3.11 -9.30 -13.70
CA ARG A 53 -1.74 -9.70 -13.32
C ARG A 53 -1.70 -11.12 -12.74
N PRO A 54 -0.51 -11.74 -12.67
CA PRO A 54 -0.36 -13.03 -12.01
C PRO A 54 -0.93 -13.03 -10.59
N GLU A 55 -1.65 -14.08 -10.23
CA GLU A 55 -2.37 -14.20 -8.95
C GLU A 55 -1.44 -14.00 -7.74
N SER A 56 -0.22 -14.50 -7.80
CA SER A 56 0.79 -14.30 -6.75
C SER A 56 1.18 -12.83 -6.55
N GLU A 57 1.23 -12.03 -7.61
CA GLU A 57 1.47 -10.58 -7.53
C GLU A 57 0.25 -9.87 -6.96
N VAL A 58 -0.97 -10.24 -7.39
CA VAL A 58 -2.22 -9.68 -6.86
C VAL A 58 -2.34 -9.96 -5.36
N ASN A 59 -2.19 -11.22 -4.95
CA ASN A 59 -2.24 -11.63 -3.54
C ASN A 59 -1.18 -10.91 -2.69
N TYR A 60 0.04 -10.71 -3.22
CA TYR A 60 1.05 -9.94 -2.52
C TYR A 60 0.63 -8.47 -2.33
N ILE A 61 0.14 -7.82 -3.39
CA ILE A 61 -0.28 -6.42 -3.34
C ILE A 61 -1.45 -6.25 -2.35
N MET A 62 -2.42 -7.16 -2.34
CA MET A 62 -3.57 -7.10 -1.44
C MET A 62 -3.21 -7.30 0.04
N ASN A 63 -2.09 -7.97 0.35
CA ASN A 63 -1.61 -8.15 1.71
C ASN A 63 -0.74 -6.98 2.22
N LEU A 64 -0.23 -6.12 1.32
CA LEU A 64 0.61 -4.98 1.73
C LEU A 64 -0.13 -3.96 2.60
N PRO A 65 -1.39 -3.56 2.32
CA PRO A 65 -2.14 -2.65 3.18
C PRO A 65 -2.27 -3.16 4.62
N VAL A 66 -2.44 -4.47 4.83
CA VAL A 66 -2.55 -5.06 6.17
C VAL A 66 -1.26 -4.82 6.97
N ASN A 67 -0.11 -5.15 6.39
CA ASN A 67 1.19 -4.96 7.03
C ASN A 67 1.54 -3.48 7.21
N PHE A 68 1.16 -2.65 6.24
CA PHE A 68 1.34 -1.20 6.29
C PHE A 68 0.55 -0.59 7.46
N LEU A 69 -0.76 -0.86 7.52
CA LEU A 69 -1.62 -0.33 8.56
C LEU A 69 -1.20 -0.84 9.93
N LYS A 70 -0.90 -2.13 10.09
CA LYS A 70 -0.43 -2.67 11.38
C LYS A 70 0.79 -1.92 11.95
N THR A 71 1.72 -1.47 11.10
CA THR A 71 2.95 -0.79 11.55
C THR A 71 2.87 0.74 11.54
N PHE A 72 1.95 1.32 10.79
CA PHE A 72 1.89 2.77 10.56
C PHE A 72 0.66 3.43 11.19
N LEU A 73 -0.37 2.65 11.52
CA LEU A 73 -1.59 3.16 12.13
C LEU A 73 -1.36 3.93 13.43
N PRO A 74 -0.47 3.52 14.36
CA PRO A 74 -0.19 4.32 15.56
C PRO A 74 0.28 5.74 15.24
N GLU A 75 1.17 5.87 14.25
CA GLU A 75 1.69 7.18 13.81
C GLU A 75 0.63 8.00 13.07
N LEU A 76 -0.22 7.36 12.27
CA LEU A 76 -1.33 8.04 11.60
C LEU A 76 -2.31 8.62 12.62
N ILE A 77 -2.61 7.89 13.70
CA ILE A 77 -3.46 8.36 14.79
C ILE A 77 -2.80 9.55 15.50
N GLU A 78 -1.52 9.44 15.84
CA GLU A 78 -0.75 10.53 16.48
C GLU A 78 -0.76 11.82 15.64
N LYS A 79 -0.64 11.69 14.32
CA LYS A 79 -0.68 12.82 13.36
C LYS A 79 -2.10 13.28 12.99
N ASN A 80 -3.14 12.75 13.64
CA ASN A 80 -4.55 13.06 13.36
C ASN A 80 -4.93 12.83 11.88
N VAL A 81 -4.34 11.81 11.25
CA VAL A 81 -4.63 11.43 9.86
C VAL A 81 -5.83 10.49 9.83
N LYS A 82 -6.85 10.84 9.05
CA LYS A 82 -8.00 9.97 8.76
C LYS A 82 -7.72 9.10 7.55
N VAL A 83 -7.87 7.78 7.71
CA VAL A 83 -7.73 6.81 6.61
C VAL A 83 -9.10 6.49 6.02
N GLU A 84 -9.23 6.63 4.71
CA GLU A 84 -10.42 6.27 3.94
C GLU A 84 -10.02 5.47 2.69
N THR A 85 -10.96 4.72 2.13
CA THR A 85 -10.78 3.92 0.92
C THR A 85 -11.83 4.29 -0.12
N ILE A 86 -11.46 4.17 -1.39
CA ILE A 86 -12.35 4.32 -2.54
C ILE A 86 -12.22 3.08 -3.44
N GLY A 87 -13.34 2.63 -4.01
CA GLY A 87 -13.41 1.48 -4.90
C GLY A 87 -14.22 0.31 -4.35
N PHE A 88 -14.14 -0.83 -5.03
CA PHE A 88 -14.91 -2.05 -4.72
C PHE A 88 -14.22 -2.89 -3.65
N THR A 89 -14.37 -2.49 -2.38
CA THR A 89 -13.71 -3.14 -1.24
C THR A 89 -14.29 -4.51 -0.91
N ASP A 90 -15.50 -4.81 -1.39
CA ASP A 90 -16.16 -6.12 -1.33
C ASP A 90 -15.39 -7.22 -2.09
N LYS A 91 -14.59 -6.83 -3.10
CA LYS A 91 -13.74 -7.74 -3.88
C LYS A 91 -12.36 -7.98 -3.27
N LEU A 92 -12.06 -7.34 -2.14
CA LEU A 92 -10.79 -7.56 -1.46
C LEU A 92 -10.79 -8.95 -0.81
N PRO A 93 -9.66 -9.68 -0.86
CA PRO A 93 -9.56 -10.96 -0.20
C PRO A 93 -9.84 -10.79 1.29
N LYS A 94 -10.62 -11.71 1.86
CA LYS A 94 -10.83 -11.77 3.32
C LYS A 94 -9.45 -11.93 3.96
N ILE A 95 -9.09 -10.99 4.81
CA ILE A 95 -7.84 -11.04 5.56
C ILE A 95 -7.94 -12.25 6.50
N ASN A 96 -7.24 -13.33 6.16
CA ASN A 96 -6.97 -14.39 7.11
C ASN A 96 -5.90 -13.86 8.07
N ASP A 97 -6.34 -13.27 9.18
CA ASP A 97 -5.43 -12.81 10.21
C ASP A 97 -4.73 -14.00 10.86
N ARG A 98 -3.56 -14.38 10.34
CA ARG A 98 -2.73 -15.45 10.88
C ARG A 98 -1.91 -15.01 12.08
N SER A 99 -2.04 -13.77 12.57
CA SER A 99 -1.33 -13.34 13.79
C SER A 99 -1.94 -13.84 15.11
N ASN A 100 -3.02 -14.63 15.05
CA ASN A 100 -3.59 -15.35 16.20
C ASN A 100 -3.34 -16.88 16.14
N LYS A 101 -2.24 -17.33 15.52
CA LYS A 101 -1.74 -18.71 15.63
C LYS A 101 -0.31 -18.72 16.15
#